data_AF-A0A650MJ40-F1
#
_entry.id   AF-A0A650MJ40-F1
#
_cell.length_a   1.000
_cell.length_b   1.000
_cell.length_c   1.000
_cell.angle_alpha   90.00
_cell.angle_beta   90.00
_cell.angle_gamma   90.00
#
_symmetry.space_group_name_H-M   'P 1'
#
loop_
_entity.id
_entity.type
_entity.pdbx_description
1 polymer ?
#
loop_
_entity_poly.entity_id
_entity_poly.type
_entity_poly.pdbx_seq_one_letter_code
_entity_poly.pdbx_strand_id
1 'polypeptide(L)' 'MDLKNAQIDINSYVAKYMDENGCDFYRACEELQIDKDEVFNMKNDKDIS' A
#
# COMPACT_ATOMS: atom_id res chain seq x y z
N MET A 1 5.74 -4.47 23.45
CA MET A 1 4.55 -3.85 22.84
C MET A 1 5.08 -2.85 21.83
N ASP A 2 5.41 -3.35 20.64
CA ASP A 2 6.09 -2.61 19.60
C ASP A 2 5.10 -1.65 18.95
N LEU A 3 5.20 -0.39 19.33
CA LEU A 3 4.47 0.75 18.78
C LEU A 3 5.05 1.13 17.39
N LYS A 4 5.23 0.15 16.51
CA LYS A 4 5.79 0.30 15.16
C LYS A 4 4.85 -0.29 14.12
N ASN A 5 3.58 0.13 14.07
CA ASN A 5 2.78 -0.15 12.87
C ASN A 5 1.60 0.82 12.69
N ALA A 6 1.79 2.08 13.11
CA ALA A 6 0.91 3.17 12.68
C ALA A 6 1.33 3.74 11.30
N GLN A 7 2.23 3.04 10.58
CA GLN A 7 2.31 3.19 9.14
C GLN A 7 1.02 2.56 8.61
N ILE A 8 0.13 3.40 8.10
CA ILE A 8 -1.02 2.93 7.35
C ILE A 8 -0.44 2.11 6.20
N ASP A 9 -0.55 0.79 6.28
CA ASP A 9 -0.11 -0.12 5.24
C ASP A 9 -0.76 0.33 3.93
N ILE A 10 0.04 0.82 2.99
CA ILE A 10 -0.44 1.32 1.68
C ILE A 10 -1.25 0.21 0.98
N ASN A 11 -0.88 -1.05 1.20
CA ASN A 11 -1.65 -2.23 0.80
C ASN A 11 -3.09 -2.22 1.33
N SER A 12 -3.29 -1.92 2.62
CA SER A 12 -4.63 -1.85 3.22
C SER A 12 -5.43 -0.66 2.69
N TYR A 13 -4.76 0.46 2.41
CA TYR A 13 -5.39 1.64 1.84
C TYR A 13 -5.86 1.41 0.40
N VAL A 14 -5.02 0.82 -0.44
CA VAL A 14 -5.36 0.46 -1.83
C VAL A 14 -6.48 -0.59 -1.85
N ALA A 15 -6.39 -1.63 -1.00
CA ALA A 15 -7.43 -2.66 -0.92
C ALA A 15 -8.79 -2.08 -0.52
N LYS A 16 -8.82 -1.19 0.48
CA LYS A 16 -10.07 -0.53 0.89
C LYS A 16 -10.66 0.32 -0.25
N TYR A 17 -9.83 1.08 -0.95
CA TYR A 17 -10.28 1.89 -2.09
C TYR A 17 -10.84 1.02 -3.23
N MET A 18 -10.22 -0.13 -3.50
CA MET A 18 -10.71 -1.10 -4.47
C MET A 18 -12.10 -1.64 -4.10
N ASP A 19 -12.31 -1.98 -2.82
CA ASP A 19 -13.60 -2.46 -2.32
C ASP A 19 -14.68 -1.36 -2.35
N GLU A 20 -14.34 -0.12 -1.97
CA GLU A 20 -15.30 1.00 -1.94
C GLU A 20 -15.70 1.48 -3.34
N ASN A 21 -14.78 1.45 -4.31
CA ASN A 21 -15.03 1.94 -5.67
C ASN A 21 -15.31 0.83 -6.68
N GLY A 22 -15.10 -0.44 -6.31
CA GLY A 22 -15.22 -1.58 -7.22
C GLY A 22 -14.24 -1.51 -8.39
N CYS A 23 -13.00 -1.09 -8.14
CA CYS A 23 -11.97 -0.91 -9.17
C CYS A 23 -10.79 -1.89 -9.00
N ASP A 24 -10.04 -2.09 -10.08
CA ASP A 24 -8.82 -2.91 -10.06
C ASP A 24 -7.63 -2.18 -9.44
N PHE A 25 -6.62 -2.95 -9.01
CA PHE A 25 -5.41 -2.44 -8.35
C PHE A 25 -4.69 -1.35 -9.16
N TYR A 26 -4.64 -1.49 -10.49
CA TYR A 26 -3.96 -0.52 -11.35
C TYR A 26 -4.67 0.84 -11.34
N ARG A 27 -6.00 0.83 -11.49
CA ARG A 27 -6.81 2.04 -11.36
C ARG A 27 -6.75 2.64 -9.97
N ALA A 28 -6.82 1.80 -8.93
CA ALA A 28 -6.68 2.28 -7.56
C ALA A 28 -5.34 2.96 -7.33
N CYS A 29 -4.22 2.38 -7.78
CA CYS A 29 -2.90 3.02 -7.70
C CYS A 29 -2.83 4.33 -8.51
N GLU A 30 -3.41 4.38 -9.71
CA GLU A 30 -3.41 5.58 -10.54
C GLU A 30 -4.21 6.73 -9.90
N GLU A 31 -5.43 6.44 -9.43
CA GLU A 31 -6.31 7.42 -8.78
C GLU A 31 -5.77 7.91 -7.43
N LEU A 32 -5.13 7.02 -6.68
CA LEU A 32 -4.49 7.35 -5.40
C LEU A 32 -3.10 7.97 -5.59
N GLN A 33 -2.61 8.06 -6.83
CA GLN A 33 -1.25 8.49 -7.18
C GLN A 33 -0.17 7.73 -6.40
N ILE A 34 -0.40 6.44 -6.18
CA ILE A 34 0.50 5.53 -5.48
C ILE A 34 1.32 4.78 -6.52
N ASP A 35 2.63 4.81 -6.35
CA ASP A 35 3.52 4.02 -7.19
C ASP A 35 3.36 2.53 -6.85
N LYS A 36 3.20 1.72 -7.89
CA LYS A 36 3.00 0.27 -7.74
C LYS A 36 4.20 -0.34 -7.07
N ASP A 37 5.39 0.15 -7.41
CA ASP A 37 6.64 -0.30 -6.80
C ASP A 37 6.67 0.03 -5.31
N GLU A 38 6.12 1.15 -4.84
CA GLU A 38 6.02 1.43 -3.39
C GLU A 38 5.15 0.40 -2.65
N VAL A 39 4.06 -0.04 -3.27
CA VAL A 39 3.14 -1.05 -2.70
C VAL A 39 3.80 -2.42 -2.60
N PHE A 40 4.56 -2.82 -3.63
CA PHE A 40 5.26 -4.10 -3.68
C PHE A 40 6.58 -4.10 -2.90
N ASN A 41 7.27 -2.96 -2.83
CA ASN A 41 8.62 -2.83 -2.29
C ASN A 41 8.63 -2.48 -0.79
N MET A 42 7.49 -2.10 -0.20
CA MET A 42 7.34 -1.94 1.27
C MET A 42 7.66 -3.20 2.07
N LYS A 43 7.75 -4.38 1.43
CA LYS A 43 8.21 -5.62 2.09
C LYS A 43 9.74 -5.76 2.18
N ASN A 44 10.51 -4.91 1.50
CA ASN A 44 11.96 -5.08 1.40
C ASN A 44 12.79 -4.09 2.24
N ASP A 45 12.15 -3.13 2.92
CA ASP A 45 12.85 -2.14 3.75
C ASP A 45 13.18 -2.64 5.17
N LYS A 46 13.48 -3.95 5.30
CA LYS A 46 13.88 -4.53 6.60
C LYS A 46 15.17 -5.33 6.61
N ASP A 47 15.94 -5.37 5.52
CA ASP A 47 17.24 -6.04 5.55
C ASP A 47 18.16 -5.54 4.42
N ILE A 48 18.81 -4.38 4.62
CA ILE A 48 20.23 -4.20 4.25
C ILE A 48 20.84 -2.92 4.85
N SER A 49 21.91 -3.15 5.61
CA SER A 49 22.94 -2.26 6.17
C SER A 49 22.70 -1.65 7.55
#